data_AF-A0A0F5PBB0-F1
#
_entry.id   AF-A0A0F5PBB0-F1
#
_cell.length_a   1.000
_cell.length_b   1.000
_cell.length_c   1.000
_cell.angle_alpha   90.00
_cell.angle_beta   90.00
_cell.angle_gamma   90.00
#
_symmetry.space_group_name_H-M   'P 1'
#
loop_
_entity.id
_entity.type
_entity.pdbx_description
1 polymer ?
#
loop_
_entity_poly.entity_id
_entity_poly.type
_entity_poly.pdbx_seq_one_letter_code
_entity_poly.pdbx_strand_id
1 'polypeptide(L)'
;MIIVIHGPPACGKTFNRERLREHFGCRRIVDSWDAYSGQGDGRSQRLRDGDLILTCDSPEAIYGSKALRGMSYGVHAFEAAIEAAGGRIS
;
A
#
# COMPACT_ATOMS: atom_id res chain seq x y z
N MET A 1 1.13 12.92 1.55
CA MET A 1 0.06 11.90 1.60
C MET A 1 0.68 10.52 1.43
N ILE A 2 0.18 9.53 2.17
CA ILE A 2 0.52 8.11 2.04
C ILE A 2 -0.46 7.45 1.07
N ILE A 3 -0.01 6.45 0.30
CA ILE A 3 -0.89 5.65 -0.56
C ILE A 3 -0.85 4.20 -0.09
N VAL A 4 -2.02 3.61 0.19
CA VAL A 4 -2.16 2.21 0.60
C VAL A 4 -2.83 1.44 -0.54
N ILE A 5 -2.15 0.42 -1.04
CA ILE A 5 -2.68 -0.51 -2.02
C ILE A 5 -2.96 -1.85 -1.34
N HIS A 6 -4.23 -2.24 -1.33
CA HIS A 6 -4.67 -3.50 -0.73
C HIS A 6 -5.20 -4.47 -1.79
N GLY A 7 -5.13 -5.77 -1.49
CA GLY A 7 -5.71 -6.81 -2.34
C GLY A 7 -5.29 -8.21 -1.89
N PRO A 8 -5.87 -9.28 -2.46
CA PRO A 8 -5.56 -10.65 -2.06
C PRO A 8 -4.06 -10.98 -2.17
N PRO A 9 -3.57 -11.98 -1.41
CA PRO A 9 -2.24 -12.54 -1.63
C PRO A 9 -2.04 -12.96 -3.09
N ALA A 10 -0.80 -12.89 -3.58
CA ALA A 10 -0.42 -13.28 -4.94
C ALA A 10 -1.15 -12.57 -6.11
N CYS A 11 -1.88 -11.47 -5.87
CA CYS A 11 -2.52 -10.72 -6.96
C CYS A 11 -1.56 -9.85 -7.80
N GLY A 12 -0.25 -9.90 -7.56
CA GLY A 12 0.74 -9.15 -8.35
C GLY A 12 1.10 -7.75 -7.84
N LYS A 13 0.67 -7.34 -6.63
CA LYS A 13 1.07 -6.06 -6.00
C LYS A 13 2.59 -5.87 -5.97
N THR A 14 3.29 -6.84 -5.38
CA THR A 14 4.75 -6.84 -5.22
C THR A 14 5.47 -6.82 -6.57
N PHE A 15 4.93 -7.52 -7.58
CA PHE A 15 5.49 -7.51 -8.93
C PHE A 15 5.34 -6.14 -9.61
N ASN A 16 4.20 -5.46 -9.40
CA ASN A 16 3.90 -4.16 -10.01
C ASN A 16 4.29 -2.95 -9.13
N ARG A 17 5.01 -3.16 -8.02
CA ARG A 17 5.23 -2.14 -6.99
C ARG A 17 5.91 -0.87 -7.51
N GLU A 18 6.87 -1.00 -8.43
CA GLU A 18 7.56 0.18 -9.01
C GLU A 18 6.64 0.99 -9.92
N ARG A 19 5.84 0.30 -10.76
CA ARG A 19 4.84 0.96 -11.61
C ARG A 19 3.82 1.73 -10.76
N LEU A 20 3.33 1.10 -9.70
CA LEU A 20 2.41 1.75 -8.76
C LEU A 20 3.08 2.95 -8.07
N ARG A 21 4.34 2.79 -7.64
CA ARG A 21 5.10 3.87 -6.99
C ARG A 21 5.26 5.07 -7.91
N GLU A 22 5.61 4.84 -9.17
CA GLU A 22 5.76 5.89 -10.18
C GLU A 22 4.42 6.56 -10.49
N HIS A 23 3.36 5.78 -10.72
CA HIS A 23 2.02 6.29 -11.01
C HIS A 23 1.50 7.23 -9.91
N PHE A 24 1.66 6.84 -8.64
CA PHE A 24 1.24 7.64 -7.49
C PHE A 24 2.27 8.68 -7.03
N GLY A 25 3.41 8.82 -7.72
CA GLY A 25 4.47 9.78 -7.36
C GLY A 25 5.09 9.53 -5.97
N CYS A 26 5.06 8.29 -5.49
CA CYS A 26 5.59 7.91 -4.19
C CYS A 26 7.13 7.77 -4.23
N ARG A 27 7.77 8.05 -3.10
CA ARG A 27 9.23 8.08 -2.94
C ARG A 27 9.78 6.77 -2.41
N ARG A 28 8.98 6.02 -1.65
CA ARG A 28 9.41 4.81 -0.95
C ARG A 28 8.30 3.76 -0.98
N ILE A 29 8.69 2.49 -1.09
CA ILE A 29 7.79 1.35 -1.00
C ILE A 29 7.93 0.72 0.39
N VAL A 30 6.80 0.43 1.00
CA VAL A 30 6.68 -0.38 2.21
C VAL A 30 5.89 -1.62 1.82
N ASP A 31 6.61 -2.70 1.54
CA ASP A 31 6.02 -3.98 1.15
C ASP A 31 5.71 -4.82 2.40
N SER A 32 4.83 -5.81 2.22
CA SER A 32 4.42 -6.75 3.29
C SER A 32 3.98 -6.04 4.58
N TRP A 33 3.25 -4.93 4.47
CA TRP A 33 2.83 -4.16 5.64
C TRP A 33 1.61 -4.76 6.33
N ASP A 34 1.66 -4.81 7.66
CA ASP A 34 0.61 -5.33 8.54
C ASP A 34 -0.07 -4.20 9.32
N ALA A 35 -1.39 -4.07 9.17
CA ALA A 35 -2.19 -2.98 9.71
C ALA A 35 -2.33 -3.01 11.23
N TYR A 36 -2.21 -4.19 11.84
CA TYR A 36 -2.37 -4.39 13.28
C TYR A 36 -1.10 -3.99 14.06
N SER A 37 0.06 -4.40 13.56
CA SER A 37 1.37 -4.16 14.17
C SER A 37 2.06 -2.89 13.64
N GLY A 38 1.68 -2.42 12.46
CA GLY A 38 2.33 -1.30 11.77
C GLY A 38 3.72 -1.64 11.23
N GLN A 39 4.06 -2.93 11.13
CA GLN A 39 5.36 -3.39 10.62
C GLN A 39 5.29 -3.64 9.11
N GLY A 40 6.43 -3.50 8.42
CA GLY A 40 6.60 -3.92 7.02
C GLY A 40 7.98 -4.53 6.82
N ASP A 41 8.06 -5.57 5.99
CA ASP A 41 9.24 -6.43 5.80
C ASP A 41 9.93 -6.83 7.13
N GLY A 42 9.14 -7.18 8.15
CA GLY A 42 9.62 -7.62 9.46
C GLY A 42 10.30 -6.54 10.30
N ARG A 43 10.12 -5.26 9.97
CA ARG A 43 10.65 -4.11 10.74
C ARG A 43 9.54 -3.13 11.08
N SER A 44 9.66 -2.46 12.23
CA SER A 44 8.81 -1.29 12.52
C SER A 44 9.05 -0.21 11.47
N GLN A 45 8.02 0.08 10.67
CA GLN A 45 8.07 1.08 9.62
C GLN A 45 7.44 2.36 10.13
N ARG A 46 8.26 3.38 10.42
CA ARG A 46 7.72 4.73 10.64
C ARG A 46 7.22 5.26 9.31
N LEU A 47 5.91 5.26 9.13
CA LEU A 47 5.24 5.76 7.93
C LEU A 47 5.41 7.27 7.78
N ARG A 48 5.51 7.75 6.54
CA ARG A 48 5.74 9.15 6.18
C ARG A 48 5.06 9.47 4.86
N ASP A 49 4.83 10.75 4.63
CA ASP A 49 4.34 11.24 3.35
C ASP A 49 5.22 10.79 2.18
N GLY A 50 4.57 10.31 1.11
CA GLY A 50 5.23 9.74 -0.05
C GLY A 50 5.56 8.25 0.07
N ASP A 51 5.13 7.57 1.14
CA ASP A 51 5.18 6.11 1.21
C ASP A 51 4.03 5.49 0.40
N LEU A 52 4.38 4.50 -0.42
CA LEU A 52 3.48 3.53 -1.02
C LEU A 52 3.50 2.26 -0.18
N ILE A 53 2.38 1.94 0.45
CA ILE A 53 2.19 0.76 1.29
C ILE A 53 1.51 -0.33 0.47
N LEU A 54 2.05 -1.54 0.50
CA LEU A 54 1.41 -2.72 -0.06
C LEU A 54 1.01 -3.66 1.09
N THR A 55 -0.26 -4.06 1.10
CA THR A 55 -0.80 -4.94 2.15
C THR A 55 -1.83 -5.92 1.59
N CYS A 56 -2.04 -7.02 2.32
CA CYS A 56 -3.14 -7.95 2.08
C CYS A 56 -4.29 -7.76 3.08
N ASP A 57 -4.18 -6.80 3.99
CA ASP A 57 -5.21 -6.51 4.97
C ASP A 57 -6.46 -5.91 4.34
N SER A 58 -7.59 -6.10 5.02
CA SER A 58 -8.87 -5.56 4.58
C SER A 58 -8.91 -4.03 4.77
N PRO A 59 -9.76 -3.31 4.01
CA PRO A 59 -9.97 -1.88 4.21
C PRO A 59 -10.27 -1.51 5.67
N GLU A 60 -11.08 -2.31 6.36
CA GLU A 60 -11.47 -2.08 7.75
C GLU A 60 -10.24 -2.10 8.69
N ALA A 61 -9.33 -3.06 8.50
CA ALA A 61 -8.10 -3.14 9.26
C ALA A 61 -7.17 -1.95 8.97
N ILE A 62 -7.09 -1.53 7.70
CA ILE A 62 -6.29 -0.36 7.27
C ILE A 62 -6.83 0.92 7.92
N TYR A 63 -8.13 1.19 7.81
CA TYR A 63 -8.76 2.38 8.39
C TYR A 63 -8.70 2.38 9.94
N GLY A 64 -8.73 1.20 10.55
CA GLY A 64 -8.56 1.02 11.99
C GLY A 64 -7.12 1.08 12.50
N SER A 65 -6.13 1.15 11.62
CA SER A 65 -4.72 1.04 12.02
C SER A 65 -4.26 2.22 12.88
N LYS A 66 -3.68 1.91 14.04
CA LYS A 66 -3.05 2.90 14.91
C LYS A 66 -1.87 3.61 14.24
N ALA A 67 -1.19 2.94 13.32
CA ALA A 67 -0.04 3.48 12.62
C ALA A 67 -0.40 4.58 11.59
N LEU A 68 -1.65 4.59 11.10
CA LEU A 68 -2.17 5.60 10.19
C LEU A 68 -2.99 6.68 10.88
N ARG A 69 -3.18 6.59 12.21
CA ARG A 69 -4.03 7.51 12.97
C ARG A 69 -3.50 8.95 12.87
N GLY A 70 -4.36 9.87 12.41
CA GLY A 70 -4.03 11.28 12.24
C GLY A 70 -3.16 11.59 11.02
N MET A 71 -2.86 10.59 10.18
CA MET A 71 -2.15 10.79 8.91
C MET A 71 -3.14 11.04 7.77
N SER A 72 -2.70 11.72 6.72
CA SER A 72 -3.43 11.83 5.46
C SER A 72 -3.01 10.71 4.52
N TYR A 73 -3.96 9.86 4.12
CA TYR A 73 -3.70 8.71 3.26
C TYR A 73 -4.86 8.41 2.31
N GLY A 74 -4.52 7.83 1.15
CA GLY A 74 -5.47 7.23 0.22
C GLY A 74 -5.42 5.71 0.29
N VAL A 75 -6.55 5.05 0.09
CA VAL A 75 -6.68 3.58 0.06
C VAL A 75 -7.24 3.17 -1.29
N HIS A 76 -6.55 2.25 -1.98
CA HIS A 76 -6.95 1.76 -3.30
C HIS A 76 -6.89 0.24 -3.36
N ALA A 77 -7.91 -0.37 -3.96
CA ALA A 77 -7.84 -1.77 -4.36
C ALA A 77 -6.79 -1.94 -5.47
N PHE A 78 -6.02 -3.03 -5.43
CA PHE A 78 -4.95 -3.29 -6.38
C PHE A 78 -5.42 -3.25 -7.84
N GLU A 79 -6.58 -3.84 -8.14
CA GLU A 79 -7.14 -3.91 -9.50
C GLU A 79 -7.39 -2.52 -10.08
N ALA A 80 -8.05 -1.64 -9.31
CA ALA A 80 -8.28 -0.26 -9.73
C ALA A 80 -6.97 0.54 -9.85
N ALA A 81 -6.04 0.32 -8.92
CA ALA A 81 -4.75 1.01 -8.91
C ALA A 81 -3.87 0.62 -10.10
N ILE A 82 -3.83 -0.66 -10.46
CA ILE A 82 -3.01 -1.14 -11.58
C ILE A 82 -3.61 -0.77 -12.92
N GLU A 83 -4.94 -0.77 -13.05
CA GLU A 83 -5.64 -0.28 -14.24
C GLU A 83 -5.36 1.21 -14.47
N ALA A 84 -5.49 2.03 -13.42
CA ALA A 84 -5.16 3.46 -13.48
C ALA A 84 -3.69 3.71 -13.85
N ALA A 85 -2.79 2.83 -13.41
CA ALA A 85 -1.37 2.85 -13.77
C ALA A 85 -1.06 2.30 -15.18
N GLY A 86 -2.08 1.96 -15.98
CA GLY A 86 -1.93 1.43 -17.34
C GLY A 86 -1.41 -0.01 -17.40
N GLY A 87 -1.44 -0.73 -16.28
CA GLY A 87 -1.10 -2.16 -16.22
C GLY A 87 -2.28 -3.05 -16.62
N ARG A 88 -1.99 -4.28 -17.04
CA ARG A 88 -3.01 -5.32 -17.26
C ARG A 88 -2.99 -6.30 -16.09
N ILE A 89 -4.17 -6.69 -15.63
CA ILE A 89 -4.35 -7.80 -14.70
C ILE A 89 -4.12 -9.08 -15.52
N SER A 90 -3.17 -9.91 -15.08
CA SER A 90 -2.80 -11.18 -15.74
C SER A 90 -3.79 -12.29 -15.43
#